data_AF-W1XQL5-F1
#
_entry.id   AF-W1XQL5-F1
#
_cell.length_a   1.000
_cell.length_b   1.000
_cell.length_c   1.000
_cell.angle_alpha   90.00
_cell.angle_beta   90.00
_cell.angle_gamma   90.00
#
_symmetry.space_group_name_H-M   'P 1'
#
loop_
_entity.id
_entity.type
_entity.pdbx_description
1 polymer ?
#
loop_
_entity_poly.entity_id
_entity_poly.type
_entity_poly.pdbx_seq_one_letter_code
_entity_poly.pdbx_strand_id
1 'polypeptide(L)'
;WLASSWKQSDDKLTWTFTINDKVKFSNGNALTAEAVKASLERTFGKSKRAKTFFNYTEMTANGQELTIKTDKPYYNLPNLLGDPLFLVMDVTAE
;
A
#
# COMPACT_ATOMS: atom_id res chain seq x y z
N TRP A 1 10.13 0.91 -9.27
CA TRP A 1 8.92 0.07 -9.12
C TRP A 1 9.08 -0.65 -7.79
N LEU A 2 8.19 -0.36 -6.83
CA LEU A 2 8.31 -0.81 -5.43
C LEU A 2 7.62 -2.16 -5.19
N ALA A 3 6.49 -2.38 -5.84
CA ALA A 3 5.84 -3.68 -5.92
C ALA A 3 6.36 -4.46 -7.13
N SER A 4 6.72 -5.73 -6.93
CA SER A 4 7.08 -6.69 -7.98
C SER A 4 5.86 -7.11 -8.80
N SER A 5 4.73 -7.30 -8.15
CA SER A 5 3.47 -7.69 -8.80
C SER A 5 2.28 -7.33 -7.93
N TRP A 6 1.09 -7.31 -8.52
CA TRP A 6 -0.16 -7.23 -7.80
C TRP A 6 -1.20 -8.16 -8.43
N LYS A 7 -2.10 -8.69 -7.60
CA LYS A 7 -3.21 -9.53 -8.02
C LYS A 7 -4.50 -9.00 -7.39
N GLN A 8 -5.56 -8.97 -8.17
CA GLN A 8 -6.91 -8.69 -7.68
C GLN A 8 -7.62 -10.02 -7.45
N SER A 9 -8.32 -10.17 -6.34
CA SER A 9 -9.20 -11.31 -6.06
C SER A 9 -10.45 -11.27 -6.95
N ASP A 10 -11.11 -12.42 -7.15
CA ASP A 10 -12.37 -12.53 -7.90
C ASP A 10 -13.48 -11.63 -7.33
N ASP A 11 -13.48 -11.39 -6.02
CA ASP A 11 -14.40 -10.48 -5.35
C ASP A 11 -14.22 -9.01 -5.76
N LYS A 12 -13.13 -8.68 -6.47
CA LYS A 12 -12.72 -7.33 -6.89
C LYS A 12 -12.49 -6.34 -5.75
N LEU A 13 -12.67 -6.78 -4.51
CA LEU A 13 -12.54 -6.00 -3.28
C LEU A 13 -11.17 -6.20 -2.61
N THR A 14 -10.50 -7.32 -2.88
CA THR A 14 -9.22 -7.67 -2.25
C THR A 14 -8.09 -7.57 -3.28
N TRP A 15 -7.02 -6.90 -2.91
CA TRP A 15 -5.81 -6.74 -3.71
C TRP A 15 -4.61 -7.25 -2.93
N THR A 16 -3.80 -8.11 -3.55
CA THR A 16 -2.55 -8.60 -2.98
C THR A 16 -1.39 -8.03 -3.77
N PHE A 17 -0.54 -7.25 -3.12
CA PHE A 17 0.67 -6.65 -3.66
C PHE A 17 1.89 -7.39 -3.14
N THR A 18 2.76 -7.83 -4.04
CA THR A 18 4.05 -8.41 -3.71
C THR A 18 5.09 -7.31 -3.75
N ILE A 19 5.65 -6.97 -2.59
CA ILE A 19 6.71 -5.98 -2.43
C ILE A 19 8.05 -6.58 -2.83
N ASN A 20 8.96 -5.74 -3.34
CA ASN A 20 10.29 -6.15 -3.76
C ASN A 20 11.30 -5.94 -2.62
N ASP A 21 11.88 -7.03 -2.10
CA ASP A 21 12.86 -7.05 -1.00
C ASP A 21 14.19 -6.44 -1.38
N LYS A 22 14.48 -6.38 -2.69
CA LYS A 22 15.70 -5.77 -3.18
C LYS A 22 15.67 -4.26 -3.05
N VAL A 23 14.50 -3.67 -2.79
CA VAL A 23 14.37 -2.23 -2.60
C VAL A 23 14.59 -1.88 -1.14
N LYS A 24 15.42 -0.86 -0.92
CA LYS A 24 15.66 -0.27 0.39
C LYS A 24 15.21 1.18 0.38
N PHE A 25 14.73 1.65 1.51
CA PHE A 25 14.49 3.06 1.73
C PHE A 25 15.82 3.83 1.73
N SER A 26 15.75 5.13 1.51
CA SER A 26 16.95 6.01 1.51
C SER A 26 17.67 6.06 2.86
N ASN A 27 17.03 5.64 3.95
CA ASN A 27 17.63 5.49 5.28
C ASN A 27 18.36 4.14 5.48
N GLY A 28 18.32 3.24 4.50
CA GLY A 28 18.95 1.91 4.55
C GLY A 28 18.04 0.77 5.01
N ASN A 29 16.82 1.07 5.50
CA ASN A 29 15.86 0.06 5.93
C ASN A 29 15.30 -0.72 4.73
N ALA A 30 14.99 -1.99 4.95
CA ALA A 30 14.35 -2.83 3.94
C ALA A 30 12.90 -2.39 3.71
N LEU A 31 12.47 -2.38 2.44
CA LEU A 31 11.07 -2.14 2.10
C LEU A 31 10.25 -3.40 2.39
N THR A 32 9.59 -3.46 3.55
CA THR A 32 8.68 -4.56 3.90
C THR A 32 7.22 -4.18 3.63
N ALA A 33 6.35 -5.18 3.51
CA ALA A 33 4.90 -4.94 3.40
C ALA A 33 4.36 -4.19 4.62
N GLU A 34 4.94 -4.41 5.81
CA GLU A 34 4.56 -3.71 7.03
C GLU A 34 4.90 -2.22 6.97
N ALA A 35 6.09 -1.87 6.46
CA ALA A 35 6.46 -0.47 6.26
C ALA A 35 5.52 0.21 5.25
N VAL A 36 5.17 -0.49 4.16
CA VAL A 36 4.18 0.01 3.18
C VAL A 36 2.82 0.22 3.85
N LYS A 37 2.32 -0.77 4.62
CA LYS A 37 1.07 -0.66 5.37
C LYS A 37 1.09 0.56 6.28
N ALA A 38 2.12 0.71 7.09
CA ALA A 38 2.23 1.80 8.06
C ALA A 38 2.28 3.17 7.35
N SER A 39 2.97 3.26 6.21
CA SER A 39 2.97 4.47 5.38
C SER A 39 1.59 4.81 4.84
N LEU A 40 0.86 3.81 4.32
CA LEU A 40 -0.50 4.00 3.81
C LEU A 40 -1.43 4.48 4.94
N GLU A 41 -1.43 3.81 6.09
CA GLU A 41 -2.23 4.20 7.27
C GLU A 41 -1.92 5.64 7.70
N ARG A 42 -0.65 6.04 7.71
CA ARG A 42 -0.24 7.42 7.99
C ARG A 42 -0.80 8.40 6.97
N THR A 43 -0.74 8.09 5.67
CA THR A 43 -1.32 8.92 4.61
C THR A 43 -2.82 9.08 4.79
N PHE A 44 -3.53 8.00 5.13
CA PHE A 44 -4.98 8.04 5.40
C PHE A 44 -5.33 8.80 6.68
N GLY A 45 -4.48 8.77 7.69
CA GLY A 45 -4.62 9.55 8.92
C GLY A 45 -4.34 11.05 8.71
N LYS A 46 -3.30 11.40 7.92
CA LYS A 46 -2.91 12.80 7.67
C LYS A 46 -3.73 13.47 6.58
N SER A 47 -4.15 12.73 5.55
CA SER A 47 -4.80 13.26 4.37
C SER A 47 -6.23 12.76 4.25
N LYS A 48 -7.21 13.62 4.58
CA LYS A 48 -8.62 13.34 4.27
C LYS A 48 -8.86 13.12 2.77
N ARG A 49 -8.01 13.68 1.90
CA ARG A 49 -8.05 13.43 0.45
C ARG A 49 -7.76 11.98 0.11
N ALA A 50 -6.91 11.26 0.86
CA ALA A 50 -6.63 9.85 0.60
C ALA A 50 -7.92 9.00 0.57
N LYS A 51 -8.84 9.27 1.51
CA LYS A 51 -10.16 8.62 1.59
C LYS A 51 -11.07 8.95 0.39
N THR A 52 -10.79 10.03 -0.33
CA THR A 52 -11.51 10.39 -1.56
C THR A 52 -11.02 9.57 -2.76
N PHE A 53 -9.77 9.11 -2.77
CA PHE A 53 -9.24 8.25 -3.83
C PHE A 53 -9.79 6.82 -3.70
N PHE A 54 -9.53 6.18 -2.57
CA PHE A 54 -10.08 4.86 -2.25
C PHE A 54 -10.30 4.71 -0.76
N ASN A 55 -11.20 3.80 -0.40
CA ASN A 55 -11.46 3.45 0.99
C ASN A 55 -11.10 1.98 1.21
N TYR A 56 -10.25 1.73 2.19
CA TYR A 56 -9.88 0.38 2.60
C TYR A 56 -10.63 -0.01 3.86
N THR A 57 -11.04 -1.26 3.92
CA THR A 57 -11.71 -1.86 5.08
C THR A 57 -10.66 -2.52 5.98
N GLU A 58 -9.66 -3.16 5.38
CA GLU A 58 -8.66 -3.94 6.08
C GLU A 58 -7.34 -3.95 5.29
N MET A 59 -6.21 -3.86 5.98
CA MET A 59 -4.89 -4.02 5.39
C MET A 59 -4.05 -4.97 6.24
N THR A 60 -3.55 -6.01 5.59
CA THR A 60 -2.76 -7.07 6.21
C THR A 60 -1.42 -7.15 5.50
N ALA A 61 -0.34 -7.05 6.25
CA ALA A 61 1.01 -7.23 5.73
C ALA A 61 1.55 -8.55 6.26
N ASN A 62 2.13 -9.36 5.38
CA ASN A 62 2.75 -10.64 5.72
C ASN A 62 4.12 -10.73 5.04
N GLY A 63 5.15 -10.27 5.76
CA GLY A 63 6.52 -10.15 5.26
C GLY A 63 6.63 -9.20 4.05
N GLN A 64 6.51 -9.76 2.85
CA GLN A 64 6.58 -9.04 1.56
C GLN A 64 5.24 -8.97 0.84
N GLU A 65 4.20 -9.62 1.33
CA GLU A 65 2.89 -9.57 0.71
C GLU A 65 1.99 -8.60 1.48
N LEU A 66 1.46 -7.62 0.78
CA LEU A 66 0.51 -6.66 1.31
C LEU A 66 -0.87 -6.94 0.71
N THR A 67 -1.80 -7.36 1.55
CA THR A 67 -3.20 -7.54 1.19
C THR A 67 -4.01 -6.33 1.63
N ILE A 68 -4.70 -5.69 0.69
CA ILE A 68 -5.58 -4.54 0.91
C ILE A 68 -7.00 -4.96 0.53
N LYS A 69 -7.91 -4.90 1.48
CA LYS A 69 -9.34 -5.09 1.27
C LYS A 69 -10.02 -3.73 1.22
N THR A 70 -10.88 -3.53 0.24
CA THR A 70 -11.62 -2.30 -0.01
C THR A 70 -13.11 -2.48 0.23
N ASP A 71 -13.82 -1.37 0.46
CA ASP A 71 -15.27 -1.38 0.66
C ASP A 71 -16.05 -1.53 -0.65
N LYS A 72 -15.43 -1.13 -1.77
CA LYS A 72 -16.00 -1.11 -3.11
C LYS A 72 -14.97 -1.63 -4.13
N PRO A 73 -15.43 -2.22 -5.24
CA PRO A 73 -14.52 -2.72 -6.26
C PRO A 73 -13.82 -1.56 -7.00
N TYR A 74 -12.54 -1.37 -6.73
CA TYR A 74 -11.70 -0.37 -7.39
C TYR A 74 -10.81 -1.02 -8.44
N TYR A 75 -11.16 -0.89 -9.73
CA TYR A 75 -10.37 -1.43 -10.85
C TYR A 75 -9.07 -0.66 -11.09
N ASN A 76 -9.06 0.62 -10.73
CA ASN A 76 -7.94 1.54 -10.90
C ASN A 76 -7.09 1.66 -9.64
N LEU A 77 -7.23 0.77 -8.66
CA LEU A 77 -6.51 0.85 -7.38
C LEU A 77 -4.98 0.92 -7.54
N PRO A 78 -4.33 0.12 -8.42
CA PRO A 78 -2.89 0.27 -8.67
C PRO A 78 -2.53 1.63 -9.25
N ASN A 79 -3.40 2.22 -10.07
CA ASN A 79 -3.20 3.54 -10.66
C ASN A 79 -3.35 4.66 -9.60
N LEU A 80 -4.32 4.51 -8.68
CA LEU A 80 -4.50 5.43 -7.55
C LEU A 80 -3.31 5.36 -6.59
N LEU A 81 -2.78 4.16 -6.30
CA LEU A 81 -1.56 3.98 -5.49
C LEU A 81 -0.30 4.51 -6.17
N GLY A 82 -0.32 4.72 -7.49
CA GLY A 82 0.74 5.39 -8.23
C GLY A 82 0.75 6.91 -8.07
N ASP A 83 -0.28 7.49 -7.46
CA ASP A 83 -0.35 8.93 -7.19
C ASP A 83 0.71 9.35 -6.16
N PRO A 84 1.38 10.50 -6.32
CA PRO A 84 2.36 11.01 -5.36
C PRO A 84 1.81 11.13 -3.92
N LEU A 85 0.49 11.18 -3.74
CA LEU A 85 -0.14 11.16 -2.42
C LEU A 85 0.11 9.86 -1.64
N PHE A 86 0.29 8.73 -2.33
CA PHE A 86 0.53 7.40 -1.73
C PHE A 86 1.99 6.96 -1.79
N LEU A 87 2.91 7.91 -1.92
CA LEU A 87 4.34 7.63 -1.81
C LEU A 87 4.64 6.92 -0.48
N VAL A 88 5.23 5.74 -0.61
CA VAL A 88 5.65 4.95 0.56
C VAL A 88 6.88 5.60 1.16
N MET A 89 6.75 6.00 2.42
CA MET A 89 7.83 6.55 3.23
C MET A 89 8.04 5.67 4.45
N ASP A 90 9.28 5.59 4.91
CA ASP A 90 9.55 4.93 6.17
C ASP A 90 9.03 5.79 7.32
N VAL A 91 8.01 5.28 8.02
CA VAL A 91 7.38 5.94 9.17
C VAL A 91 7.97 5.53 10.51
N THR A 92 8.94 4.59 10.52
CA THR A 92 9.63 4.15 11.73
C THR A 92 10.77 5.09 12.15
N ALA A 93 11.14 6.04 11.29
CA ALA A 93 12.20 7.01 11.53
C ALA A 93 11.75 8.23 12.38
N GLU A 94 10.74 8.07 13.23
CA GLU A 94 10.24 9.13 14.14
C GLU A 94 10.84 9.00 15.54
#